data_AF-A0A0B6XUV7-F1
#
_entry.id   AF-A0A0B6XUV7-F1
#
_cell.length_a   1.000
_cell.length_b   1.000
_cell.length_c   1.000
_cell.angle_alpha   90.00
_cell.angle_beta   90.00
_cell.angle_gamma   90.00
#
_symmetry.space_group_name_H-M   'P 1'
#
loop_
_entity.id
_entity.type
_entity.pdbx_description
1 polymer ?
#
loop_
_entity_poly.entity_id
_entity_poly.type
_entity_poly.pdbx_seq_one_letter_code
_entity_poly.pdbx_strand_id
1 'polypeptide(L)'
;GQTTSLYSPAFYSGPCGYKMCARIYPNGDGIGKGSHISLFFVIMRGHYDALLPWPFSQKVTLMMIDQNHKEHIVDAFKPDPASSSFKRPTTEMNIASGCPLFL
;
A
#
# COMPACT_ATOMS: atom_id res chain seq x y z
N GLY A 1 22.59 10.29 -5.93
CA GLY A 1 21.37 9.93 -6.69
C GLY A 1 20.23 9.82 -5.71
N GLN A 2 19.13 10.56 -5.93
CA GLN A 2 17.99 10.57 -5.02
C GLN A 2 17.19 9.28 -5.15
N THR A 3 16.90 8.62 -4.03
CA THR A 3 15.99 7.47 -3.95
C THR A 3 14.57 7.94 -4.29
N THR A 4 14.13 7.73 -5.52
CA THR A 4 12.76 8.04 -5.97
C THR A 4 11.88 6.80 -5.75
N SER A 5 11.00 6.86 -4.76
CA SER A 5 9.94 5.85 -4.63
C SER A 5 9.07 5.84 -5.89
N LEU A 6 8.54 4.68 -6.28
CA LEU A 6 7.64 4.53 -7.42
C LEU A 6 6.21 4.25 -6.93
N TYR A 7 5.23 4.76 -7.66
CA TYR A 7 3.81 4.45 -7.44
C TYR A 7 3.29 3.55 -8.56
N SER A 8 2.45 2.59 -8.20
CA SER A 8 1.67 1.84 -9.19
C SER A 8 0.58 2.72 -9.79
N PRO A 9 0.03 2.35 -10.96
CA PRO A 9 -1.29 2.81 -11.36
C PRO A 9 -2.32 2.55 -10.25
N ALA A 10 -3.37 3.37 -10.21
CA ALA A 10 -4.47 3.16 -9.29
C ALA A 10 -5.24 1.89 -9.66
N PHE A 11 -5.68 1.16 -8.64
CA PHE A 11 -6.59 0.02 -8.74
C PHE A 11 -7.75 0.18 -7.76
N TYR A 12 -8.81 -0.60 -7.95
CA TYR A 12 -10.06 -0.45 -7.22
C TYR A 12 -10.54 -1.76 -6.62
N SER A 13 -11.24 -1.69 -5.49
CA SER A 13 -11.89 -2.87 -4.90
C SER A 13 -13.16 -3.30 -5.65
N GLY A 14 -13.64 -2.48 -6.60
CA GLY A 14 -14.83 -2.70 -7.43
C GLY A 14 -15.22 -1.43 -8.20
N PRO A 15 -16.25 -1.47 -9.07
CA PRO A 15 -16.64 -0.33 -9.91
C PRO A 15 -16.97 0.96 -9.12
N CYS A 16 -17.62 0.82 -7.97
CA CYS A 16 -17.90 1.90 -7.02
C CYS A 16 -17.12 1.70 -5.71
N GLY A 17 -15.90 1.16 -5.80
CA GLY A 17 -15.09 0.74 -4.66
C GLY A 17 -14.02 1.76 -4.22
N TYR A 18 -13.20 1.34 -3.26
CA TYR A 18 -12.06 2.12 -2.79
C TYR A 18 -11.04 2.30 -3.91
N LYS A 19 -10.47 3.50 -4.05
CA LYS A 19 -9.33 3.77 -4.93
C LYS A 19 -8.03 3.58 -4.14
N MET A 20 -7.11 2.80 -4.68
CA MET A 20 -5.88 2.41 -3.99
C MET A 20 -4.70 2.43 -4.96
N CYS A 21 -3.49 2.52 -4.44
CA CYS A 21 -2.27 2.23 -5.19
C CYS A 21 -1.21 1.60 -4.26
N ALA A 22 -0.14 1.08 -4.86
CA ALA A 22 1.03 0.63 -4.15
C ALA A 22 2.17 1.64 -4.32
N ARG A 23 3.02 1.75 -3.30
CA ARG A 23 4.25 2.55 -3.33
C ARG A 23 5.44 1.66 -2.98
N ILE A 24 6.47 1.67 -3.80
CA ILE A 24 7.69 0.87 -3.60
C ILE A 24 8.92 1.76 -3.48
N TYR A 25 9.82 1.37 -2.59
CA TYR A 25 11.16 1.93 -2.44
C TYR A 25 12.17 0.83 -2.75
N PRO A 26 12.74 0.81 -3.97
CA PRO A 26 13.70 -0.23 -4.35
C PRO A 26 15.00 -0.24 -3.51
N ASN A 27 15.33 0.88 -2.87
CA ASN A 27 16.48 1.01 -1.96
C ASN A 27 16.05 1.26 -0.50
N GLY A 28 14.82 0.83 -0.16
CA GLY A 28 14.27 0.87 1.18
C GLY A 28 13.85 2.25 1.69
N ASP A 29 13.02 2.24 2.73
CA ASP A 29 12.52 3.40 3.46
C ASP A 29 12.57 3.14 4.98
N GLY A 30 12.71 4.22 5.77
CA GLY A 30 12.80 4.13 7.22
C GLY A 30 13.89 3.18 7.70
N ILE A 31 13.51 2.16 8.49
CA ILE A 31 14.43 1.16 9.07
C ILE A 31 15.02 0.19 8.03
N GLY A 32 14.41 0.08 6.84
CA GLY A 32 14.91 -0.77 5.74
C GLY A 32 15.79 -0.03 4.73
N LYS A 33 16.05 1.26 4.95
CA LYS A 33 16.77 2.10 4.01
C LYS A 33 18.18 1.56 3.73
N GLY A 34 18.48 1.34 2.46
CA GLY A 34 19.79 0.86 1.98
C GLY A 34 20.05 -0.63 2.20
N SER A 35 19.10 -1.37 2.79
CA SER A 35 19.26 -2.80 3.09
C SER A 35 18.14 -3.68 2.55
N HIS A 36 16.94 -3.11 2.40
CA HIS A 36 15.74 -3.84 1.99
C HIS A 36 15.03 -3.13 0.84
N ILE A 37 14.11 -3.85 0.19
CA ILE A 37 13.01 -3.25 -0.57
C ILE A 37 11.86 -2.99 0.41
N SER A 38 11.31 -1.78 0.37
CA SER A 38 10.12 -1.43 1.17
C SER A 38 8.89 -1.32 0.26
N LEU A 39 7.78 -1.91 0.68
CA LEU A 39 6.53 -1.97 -0.09
C LEU A 39 5.35 -1.53 0.77
N PHE A 40 4.57 -0.59 0.24
CA PHE A 40 3.46 0.03 0.97
C PHE A 40 2.18 0.05 0.15
N PHE A 41 1.06 -0.08 0.86
CA PHE A 41 -0.29 0.13 0.39
C PHE A 41 -0.75 1.55 0.69
N VAL A 42 -1.47 2.16 -0.25
CA VAL A 42 -1.95 3.54 -0.16
C VAL A 42 -3.42 3.58 -0.51
N ILE A 43 -4.22 4.17 0.38
CA ILE A 43 -5.60 4.57 0.06
C ILE A 43 -5.55 5.95 -0.59
N MET A 44 -6.22 6.09 -1.73
CA MET A 44 -6.36 7.33 -2.48
C MET A 44 -7.79 7.87 -2.34
N ARG A 45 -7.95 9.17 -2.51
CA ARG A 45 -9.29 9.78 -2.60
C ARG A 45 -10.04 9.26 -3.81
N GLY A 46 -11.20 8.66 -3.57
CA GLY A 46 -12.10 8.09 -4.57
C GLY A 46 -13.35 8.94 -4.78
N HIS A 47 -14.00 8.76 -5.93
CA HIS A 47 -15.26 9.44 -6.25
C HIS A 47 -16.42 8.97 -5.36
N TYR A 48 -16.35 7.72 -4.86
CA TYR A 48 -17.42 7.09 -4.09
C TYR A 48 -17.13 7.04 -2.58
N ASP A 49 -16.12 7.75 -2.08
CA ASP A 49 -15.69 7.70 -0.67
C ASP A 49 -16.82 8.04 0.32
N ALA A 50 -17.81 8.84 -0.10
CA ALA A 50 -18.97 9.19 0.72
C ALA A 50 -19.95 8.02 0.94
N LEU A 51 -19.91 7.00 0.08
CA LEU A 51 -20.81 5.85 0.10
C LEU A 51 -20.16 4.60 0.71
N LEU A 52 -18.85 4.62 0.91
CA LEU A 52 -18.07 3.48 1.39
C LEU A 52 -17.93 3.50 2.92
N PRO A 53 -17.83 2.33 3.56
CA PRO A 53 -17.58 2.26 5.00
C PRO A 53 -16.16 2.72 5.34
N TRP A 54 -16.01 3.37 6.49
CA TRP A 54 -14.72 3.84 7.01
C TRP A 54 -14.60 3.56 8.51
N PRO A 55 -13.37 3.30 9.02
CA PRO A 55 -12.12 3.17 8.29
C PRO A 55 -12.06 1.91 7.41
N PHE A 56 -11.17 1.91 6.41
CA PHE A 56 -10.91 0.75 5.56
C PHE A 56 -10.41 -0.42 6.43
N SER A 57 -11.04 -1.58 6.30
CA SER A 57 -10.83 -2.73 7.20
C SER A 57 -10.57 -4.05 6.47
N GLN A 58 -10.38 -3.99 5.14
CA GLN A 58 -10.12 -5.19 4.35
C GLN A 58 -8.68 -5.66 4.49
N LYS A 59 -8.46 -6.98 4.61
CA LYS A 59 -7.12 -7.56 4.66
C LYS A 59 -6.33 -7.18 3.40
N VAL A 60 -5.12 -6.67 3.57
CA VAL A 60 -4.19 -6.33 2.49
C VAL A 60 -3.15 -7.43 2.42
N THR A 61 -2.89 -7.94 1.22
CA THR A 61 -1.79 -8.88 0.94
C THR A 61 -0.89 -8.27 -0.11
N LEU A 62 0.39 -8.12 0.23
CA LEU A 62 1.44 -7.63 -0.65
C LEU A 62 2.32 -8.83 -1.04
N MET A 63 2.64 -8.93 -2.32
CA MET A 63 3.38 -10.06 -2.86
C MET A 63 4.42 -9.60 -3.88
N MET A 64 5.64 -10.13 -3.75
CA MET A 64 6.64 -10.09 -4.82
C MET A 64 6.71 -11.47 -5.47
N ILE A 65 6.41 -11.48 -6.77
CA ILE A 65 6.30 -12.68 -7.58
C ILE A 65 7.70 -13.08 -8.05
N ASP A 66 8.12 -14.29 -7.69
CA ASP A 66 9.32 -14.91 -8.25
C ASP A 66 9.07 -15.34 -9.70
N GLN A 67 9.95 -14.95 -10.61
CA GLN A 67 9.81 -15.18 -12.05
C GLN A 67 10.25 -16.59 -12.49
N ASN A 68 10.88 -17.37 -11.61
CA ASN A 68 11.37 -18.72 -11.88
C ASN A 68 10.43 -19.79 -11.32
N HIS A 69 9.17 -19.43 -11.03
CA HIS A 69 8.17 -20.30 -10.42
C HIS A 69 8.61 -20.91 -9.07
N LYS A 70 9.49 -20.21 -8.33
CA LYS A 70 9.79 -20.55 -6.93
C LYS A 70 8.78 -19.90 -5.99
N GLU A 71 9.01 -20.04 -4.69
CA GLU A 71 8.19 -19.41 -3.66
C GLU A 71 8.21 -17.88 -3.77
N HIS A 72 7.02 -17.29 -3.72
CA HIS A 72 6.83 -15.84 -3.70
C HIS A 72 7.05 -15.31 -2.28
N ILE A 73 7.50 -14.06 -2.19
CA ILE A 73 7.56 -13.34 -0.92
C ILE A 73 6.20 -12.71 -0.67
N VAL A 74 5.58 -13.04 0.45
CA VAL A 74 4.22 -12.62 0.79
C VAL A 74 4.21 -12.03 2.18
N ASP A 75 3.61 -10.86 2.33
CA ASP A 75 3.23 -10.31 3.63
C ASP A 75 1.78 -9.84 3.58
N ALA A 76 1.07 -9.98 4.69
CA ALA A 76 -0.31 -9.57 4.80
C ALA A 76 -0.61 -8.98 6.16
N PHE A 77 -1.39 -7.91 6.15
CA PHE A 77 -1.82 -7.24 7.38
C PHE A 77 -3.31 -6.93 7.34
N LYS A 78 -3.89 -6.82 8.53
CA LYS A 78 -5.23 -6.27 8.71
C LYS A 78 -5.07 -4.78 9.06
N PRO A 79 -5.71 -3.86 8.33
CA PRO A 79 -5.69 -2.44 8.64
C PRO A 79 -6.08 -2.15 10.09
N ASP A 80 -5.29 -1.31 10.77
CA ASP A 80 -5.62 -0.82 12.11
C ASP A 80 -6.61 0.36 12.01
N PRO A 81 -7.85 0.24 12.54
CA PRO A 81 -8.84 1.32 12.51
C PRO A 81 -8.38 2.64 13.16
N ALA A 82 -7.42 2.59 14.09
CA ALA A 82 -6.90 3.78 14.76
C ALA A 82 -5.94 4.58 13.86
N SER A 83 -5.27 3.92 12.92
CA SER A 83 -4.28 4.53 12.03
C SER A 83 -4.92 5.49 11.03
N SER A 84 -4.31 6.66 10.84
CA SER A 84 -4.74 7.65 9.86
C SER A 84 -4.62 7.16 8.42
N SER A 85 -3.76 6.18 8.13
CA SER A 85 -3.60 5.57 6.80
C SER A 85 -4.89 4.97 6.26
N PHE A 86 -5.80 4.52 7.13
CA PHE A 86 -7.00 3.78 6.75
C PHE A 86 -8.30 4.58 6.96
N LYS A 87 -8.20 5.83 7.44
CA LYS A 87 -9.36 6.72 7.55
C LYS A 87 -9.78 7.24 6.17
N ARG A 88 -11.00 7.79 6.10
CA ARG A 88 -11.50 8.42 4.88
C ARG A 88 -10.51 9.51 4.41
N PRO A 89 -10.04 9.49 3.15
CA PRO A 89 -9.09 10.47 2.64
C PRO A 89 -9.62 11.90 2.72
N THR A 90 -8.79 12.80 3.25
CA THR A 90 -8.99 14.26 3.22
C THR A 90 -8.11 14.94 2.17
N THR A 91 -7.05 14.23 1.71
CA THR A 91 -6.12 14.60 0.65
C THR A 91 -6.14 13.56 -0.47
N GLU A 92 -5.43 13.79 -1.57
CA GLU A 92 -5.40 12.84 -2.71
C GLU A 92 -4.90 11.43 -2.33
N MET A 93 -3.98 11.34 -1.38
CA MET A 93 -3.44 10.09 -0.87
C MET A 93 -3.32 10.18 0.65
N ASN A 94 -3.63 9.08 1.33
CA ASN A 94 -3.32 8.91 2.75
C ASN A 94 -1.83 8.57 2.95
N ILE A 95 -1.40 8.58 4.21
CA ILE A 95 -0.08 8.08 4.59
C ILE A 95 0.01 6.59 4.23
N ALA A 96 1.06 6.21 3.50
CA ALA A 96 1.30 4.84 3.08
C ALA A 96 1.49 3.91 4.29
N SER A 97 0.97 2.68 4.22
CA SER A 97 1.10 1.67 5.27
C SER A 97 1.48 0.32 4.68
N GLY A 98 2.43 -0.38 5.28
CA GLY A 98 2.99 -1.61 4.74
C GLY A 98 4.32 -1.95 5.41
N CYS A 99 5.22 -2.54 4.63
CA CYS A 99 6.33 -3.34 5.15
C CYS A 99 7.67 -2.66 4.79
N PRO A 100 8.34 -1.99 5.74
CA PRO A 100 9.65 -1.37 5.48
C PRO A 100 10.77 -2.41 5.25
N LEU A 101 10.61 -3.63 5.76
CA LEU A 101 11.57 -4.74 5.64
C LEU A 101 10.93 -5.89 4.84
N PHE A 102 10.50 -5.61 3.61
CA PHE A 102 9.72 -6.60 2.83
C PHE A 102 10.60 -7.67 2.16
N LEU A 103 11.75 -7.26 1.60
CA LEU A 103 12.80 -8.14 1.07
C LEU A 103 14.16 -7.58 1.47
#